data_AF-A0A9X4LIM4-F1
#
_entry.id   AF-A0A9X4LIM4-F1
#
_cell.length_a   1.000
_cell.length_b   1.000
_cell.length_c   1.000
_cell.angle_alpha   90.00
_cell.angle_beta   90.00
_cell.angle_gamma   90.00
#
_symmetry.space_group_name_H-M   'P 1'
#
loop_
_entity.id
_entity.type
_entity.pdbx_description
1 polymer ?
#
loop_
_entity_poly.entity_id
_entity_poly.type
_entity_poly.pdbx_seq_one_letter_code
_entity_poly.pdbx_strand_id
1 'polypeptide(L)'
;MPTERRRPRLRVLVLAGMVVGSLATLGWWIFGPPGVFVELTQRSWRMEIEIERLRPETGSDWCDELPAGAYDISRRTVEVDPTGRRAGPGEHCRYTVLAWRRAWLARNAGGPETTPDWPRPPLRITAPGEAGGERLGKRRAFYEIELRDRANHAWTCSVDPTRWKALRTGMRFRIPVNRWSTADCARMYPSDI
;
A
#
# COMPACT_ATOMS: atom_id res chain seq x y z
N MET A 1 12.11 69.29 41.97
CA MET A 1 11.02 68.30 41.82
C MET A 1 11.05 67.74 40.39
N PRO A 2 11.58 66.53 40.14
CA PRO A 2 11.56 65.96 38.80
C PRO A 2 10.18 65.35 38.54
N THR A 3 9.60 65.70 37.39
CA THR A 3 8.27 65.30 36.96
C THR A 3 8.29 63.87 36.41
N GLU A 4 7.75 62.95 37.20
CA GLU A 4 7.53 61.55 36.84
C GLU A 4 6.37 61.46 35.83
N ARG A 5 6.67 61.72 34.54
CA ARG A 5 5.67 61.69 33.45
C ARG A 5 5.66 60.37 32.70
N ARG A 6 4.53 59.66 32.84
CA ARG A 6 3.87 58.81 31.82
C ARG A 6 4.75 57.76 31.08
N ARG A 7 5.17 56.70 31.78
CA ARG A 7 5.60 55.43 31.13
C ARG A 7 4.53 54.30 30.99
N PRO A 8 3.28 54.36 31.50
CA PRO A 8 2.40 53.20 31.49
C PRO A 8 1.84 52.91 30.08
N ARG A 9 1.55 53.94 29.28
CA ARG A 9 1.01 53.77 27.92
C ARG A 9 2.00 53.08 26.97
N LEU A 10 3.29 53.40 27.09
CA LEU A 10 4.34 52.77 26.28
C LEU A 10 4.50 51.28 26.65
N ARG A 11 4.49 50.94 27.94
CA ARG A 11 4.56 49.54 28.40
C ARG A 11 3.36 48.71 27.93
N VAL A 12 2.16 49.28 27.98
CA VAL A 12 0.93 48.63 27.48
C VAL A 12 1.00 48.39 25.97
N LEU A 13 1.47 49.37 25.18
CA LEU A 13 1.65 49.21 23.74
C LEU A 13 2.69 48.13 23.40
N VAL A 14 3.80 48.06 24.14
CA VAL A 14 4.82 47.03 23.94
C VAL A 14 4.29 45.63 24.28
N LEU A 15 3.58 45.48 25.41
CA LEU A 15 2.96 44.21 25.80
C LEU A 15 1.89 43.76 24.79
N ALA A 16 1.03 44.67 24.35
CA ALA A 16 0.03 44.37 23.32
C ALA A 16 0.71 43.94 22.00
N GLY A 17 1.78 44.62 21.59
CA GLY A 17 2.57 44.23 20.42
C GLY A 17 3.20 42.84 20.54
N MET A 18 3.77 42.49 21.70
CA MET A 18 4.31 41.16 21.96
C MET A 18 3.24 40.06 21.92
N VAL A 19 2.07 40.31 22.53
CA VAL A 19 0.95 39.36 22.52
C VAL A 19 0.44 39.14 21.10
N VAL A 20 0.20 40.22 20.34
CA VAL A 20 -0.25 40.12 18.94
C VAL A 20 0.79 39.40 18.08
N GLY A 21 2.07 39.73 18.23
CA GLY A 21 3.16 39.06 17.50
C GLY A 21 3.23 37.56 17.82
N SER A 22 3.10 37.19 19.11
CA SER A 22 3.12 35.79 19.55
C SER A 22 1.90 35.02 19.08
N LEU A 23 0.71 35.64 19.11
CA LEU A 23 -0.52 35.03 18.59
C LEU A 23 -0.47 34.86 17.08
N ALA A 24 0.14 35.79 16.34
CA ALA A 24 0.31 35.68 14.90
C ALA A 24 1.27 34.54 14.52
N THR A 25 2.38 34.36 15.25
CA THR A 25 3.32 33.26 15.00
C THR A 25 2.71 31.91 15.38
N LEU A 26 2.02 31.82 16.52
CA LEU A 26 1.27 30.61 16.91
C LEU A 26 0.15 30.29 15.93
N GLY A 27 -0.60 31.31 15.50
CA GLY A 27 -1.65 31.17 14.49
C GLY A 27 -1.10 30.65 13.17
N TRP A 28 0.02 31.20 12.69
CA TRP A 28 0.68 30.69 11.48
C TRP A 28 1.22 29.27 11.67
N TRP A 29 1.73 28.91 12.85
CA TRP A 29 2.22 27.56 13.13
C TRP A 29 1.08 26.53 13.16
N ILE A 30 -0.09 26.93 13.68
CA ILE A 30 -1.28 26.06 13.79
C ILE A 30 -2.06 25.98 12.46
N PHE A 31 -2.16 27.09 11.73
CA PHE A 31 -3.01 27.21 10.53
C PHE A 31 -2.22 27.34 9.21
N GLY A 32 -0.89 27.29 9.26
CA GLY A 32 -0.05 27.36 8.06
C GLY A 32 -0.28 26.20 7.09
N PRO A 33 0.06 26.37 5.80
CA PRO A 33 -0.13 25.33 4.80
C PRO A 33 0.60 24.05 5.21
N PRO A 34 -0.10 22.93 5.38
CA PRO A 34 0.51 21.71 5.87
C PRO A 34 1.44 21.12 4.81
N GLY A 35 2.58 20.62 5.27
CA GLY A 35 3.46 19.77 4.49
C GLY A 35 4.88 20.28 4.31
N VAL A 36 5.74 19.35 3.93
CA VAL A 36 7.15 19.59 3.64
C VAL A 36 7.34 19.78 2.13
N PHE A 37 8.32 20.60 1.76
CA PHE A 37 8.72 20.74 0.38
C PHE A 37 9.54 19.52 -0.04
N VAL A 38 9.14 18.92 -1.14
CA VAL A 38 9.81 17.76 -1.71
C VAL A 38 10.01 17.94 -3.20
N GLU A 39 11.07 17.34 -3.70
CA GLU A 39 11.41 17.27 -5.11
C GLU A 39 11.26 15.83 -5.58
N LEU A 40 10.67 15.65 -6.76
CA LEU A 40 10.61 14.36 -7.42
C LEU A 40 11.99 14.01 -7.97
N THR A 41 12.60 12.98 -7.41
CA THR A 41 13.95 12.54 -7.77
C THR A 41 13.94 11.33 -8.71
N GLN A 42 12.97 10.43 -8.55
CA GLN A 42 12.88 9.23 -9.37
C GLN A 42 11.43 8.90 -9.75
N ARG A 43 11.25 8.32 -10.93
CA ARG A 43 10.02 7.66 -11.37
C ARG A 43 10.33 6.23 -11.75
N SER A 44 9.55 5.29 -11.28
CA SER A 44 9.68 3.88 -11.62
C SER A 44 8.32 3.27 -11.90
N TRP A 45 8.31 2.23 -12.73
CA TRP A 45 7.17 1.37 -12.94
C TRP A 45 7.57 -0.08 -12.72
N ARG A 46 6.62 -0.91 -12.30
CA ARG A 46 6.78 -2.35 -12.12
C ARG A 46 5.49 -3.06 -12.52
N MET A 47 5.62 -4.03 -13.42
CA MET A 47 4.54 -4.89 -13.91
C MET A 47 4.74 -6.28 -13.34
N GLU A 48 3.74 -6.80 -12.63
CA GLU A 48 3.79 -8.13 -12.02
C GLU A 48 2.64 -9.02 -12.47
N ILE A 49 2.97 -10.27 -12.78
CA ILE A 49 1.98 -11.32 -13.01
C ILE A 49 2.22 -12.44 -12.00
N GLU A 50 1.20 -12.74 -11.21
CA GLU A 50 1.17 -13.95 -10.37
C GLU A 50 1.09 -15.17 -11.28
N ILE A 51 2.03 -16.09 -11.15
CA ILE A 51 2.00 -17.38 -11.83
C ILE A 51 1.50 -18.39 -10.83
N GLU A 52 0.39 -19.04 -11.16
CA GLU A 52 -0.21 -20.07 -10.35
C GLU A 52 0.21 -21.44 -10.87
N ARG A 53 0.42 -22.39 -9.95
CA ARG A 53 0.64 -23.79 -10.27
C ARG A 53 -0.46 -24.63 -9.66
N LEU A 54 -0.98 -25.57 -10.44
CA LEU A 54 -1.94 -26.55 -9.97
C LEU A 54 -1.23 -27.53 -9.05
N ARG A 55 -1.66 -27.63 -7.80
CA ARG A 55 -1.03 -28.49 -6.79
C ARG A 55 -2.08 -29.38 -6.11
N PRO A 56 -1.70 -30.62 -5.72
CA PRO A 56 -2.52 -31.40 -4.82
C PRO A 56 -2.50 -30.74 -3.44
N GLU A 57 -3.68 -30.52 -2.88
CA GLU A 57 -3.84 -30.02 -1.52
C GLU A 57 -4.71 -30.98 -0.73
N THR A 58 -4.23 -31.36 0.45
CA THR A 58 -4.98 -32.18 1.37
C THR A 58 -5.94 -31.31 2.16
N GLY A 59 -7.23 -31.66 2.11
CA GLY A 59 -8.29 -31.05 2.88
C GLY A 59 -8.95 -32.08 3.80
N SER A 60 -9.76 -31.57 4.73
CA SER A 60 -10.58 -32.42 5.56
C SER A 60 -11.88 -31.70 5.86
N ASP A 61 -13.00 -32.39 5.61
CA ASP A 61 -14.33 -31.84 5.83
C ASP A 61 -15.29 -33.00 6.09
N TRP A 62 -16.54 -32.68 6.41
CA TRP A 62 -17.59 -33.68 6.44
C TRP A 62 -17.82 -34.24 5.04
N CYS A 63 -18.13 -35.54 4.96
CA CYS A 63 -18.21 -36.25 3.68
C CYS A 63 -19.34 -35.77 2.77
N ASP A 64 -20.36 -35.10 3.33
CA ASP A 64 -21.45 -34.42 2.62
C ASP A 64 -21.06 -33.04 2.07
N GLU A 65 -19.94 -32.46 2.51
CA GLU A 65 -19.44 -31.13 2.13
C GLU A 65 -18.18 -31.20 1.24
N LEU A 66 -17.89 -32.35 0.63
CA LEU A 66 -16.70 -32.53 -0.19
C LEU A 66 -16.67 -31.60 -1.41
N PRO A 67 -15.52 -30.94 -1.69
CA PRO A 67 -15.40 -30.09 -2.86
C PRO A 67 -15.37 -30.92 -4.15
N ALA A 68 -15.84 -30.32 -5.24
CA ALA A 68 -15.78 -30.94 -6.56
C ALA A 68 -14.33 -31.25 -6.96
N GLY A 69 -14.10 -32.45 -7.50
CA GLY A 69 -12.77 -32.91 -7.90
C GLY A 69 -11.90 -33.42 -6.76
N ALA A 70 -12.46 -33.64 -5.56
CA ALA A 70 -11.79 -34.38 -4.50
C ALA A 70 -11.50 -35.83 -4.92
N TYR A 71 -10.31 -36.31 -4.62
CA TYR A 71 -9.85 -37.68 -4.84
C TYR A 71 -9.03 -38.14 -3.63
N ASP A 72 -8.63 -39.42 -3.60
CA ASP A 72 -7.88 -40.02 -2.49
C ASP A 72 -8.59 -39.78 -1.13
N ILE A 73 -9.84 -40.25 -1.04
CA ILE A 73 -10.75 -39.95 0.07
C ILE A 73 -10.64 -41.05 1.13
N SER A 74 -10.24 -40.66 2.35
CA SER A 74 -10.27 -41.50 3.55
C SER A 74 -11.42 -41.08 4.46
N ARG A 75 -12.24 -42.03 4.90
CA ARG A 75 -13.42 -41.78 5.75
C ARG A 75 -13.17 -42.23 7.19
N ARG A 76 -13.72 -41.48 8.15
CA ARG A 76 -13.80 -41.87 9.56
C ARG A 76 -15.14 -41.47 10.16
N THR A 77 -15.72 -42.33 10.97
CA THR A 77 -16.91 -41.98 11.76
C THR A 77 -16.49 -41.13 12.96
N VAL A 78 -17.20 -40.03 13.19
CA VAL A 78 -17.02 -39.16 14.35
C VAL A 78 -18.35 -39.11 15.10
N GLU A 79 -18.32 -39.46 16.39
CA GLU A 79 -19.52 -39.57 17.22
C GLU A 79 -20.10 -38.21 17.62
N VAL A 80 -19.24 -37.21 17.82
CA VAL A 80 -19.61 -35.87 18.29
C VAL A 80 -18.94 -34.81 17.42
N ASP A 81 -19.74 -33.88 16.88
CA ASP A 81 -19.25 -32.71 16.15
C ASP A 81 -18.67 -31.66 17.13
N PRO A 82 -17.36 -31.34 17.08
CA PRO A 82 -16.75 -30.36 17.98
C PRO A 82 -17.28 -28.93 17.77
N THR A 83 -17.91 -28.63 16.63
CA THR A 83 -18.52 -27.32 16.37
C THR A 83 -19.96 -27.20 16.87
N GLY A 84 -20.57 -28.32 17.27
CA GLY A 84 -21.95 -28.39 17.74
C GLY A 84 -23.01 -28.09 16.67
N ARG A 85 -22.66 -28.10 15.38
CA ARG A 85 -23.60 -27.82 14.29
C ARG A 85 -24.45 -29.03 13.92
N ARG A 86 -23.94 -30.24 14.14
CA ARG A 86 -24.63 -31.51 13.85
C ARG A 86 -25.11 -32.19 15.13
N ALA A 87 -26.32 -32.72 15.11
CA ALA A 87 -27.01 -33.32 16.26
C ALA A 87 -26.68 -34.82 16.49
N GLY A 88 -25.86 -35.44 15.65
CA GLY A 88 -25.57 -36.87 15.72
C GLY A 88 -24.25 -37.26 15.05
N PRO A 89 -23.90 -38.55 15.08
CA PRO A 89 -22.69 -39.06 14.47
C PRO A 89 -22.69 -38.81 12.96
N GLY A 90 -21.50 -38.55 12.40
CA GLY A 90 -21.35 -38.33 10.96
C GLY A 90 -20.00 -38.80 10.44
N GLU A 91 -19.87 -38.85 9.11
CA GLU A 91 -18.61 -39.21 8.46
C GLU A 91 -17.77 -37.97 8.19
N HIS A 92 -16.54 -37.98 8.71
CA HIS A 92 -15.53 -36.99 8.41
C HIS A 92 -14.56 -37.57 7.37
N CYS A 93 -14.38 -36.84 6.29
CA CYS A 93 -13.51 -37.21 5.18
C CYS A 93 -12.18 -36.43 5.26
N ARG A 94 -11.08 -37.11 4.94
CA ARG A 94 -9.83 -36.49 4.47
C ARG A 94 -9.73 -36.75 2.98
N TYR A 95 -9.33 -35.75 2.22
CA TYR A 95 -9.31 -35.83 0.77
C TYR A 95 -8.13 -35.03 0.21
N THR A 96 -7.79 -35.28 -1.04
CA THR A 96 -6.89 -34.43 -1.82
C THR A 96 -7.68 -33.77 -2.95
N VAL A 97 -7.40 -32.51 -3.24
CA VAL A 97 -8.01 -31.78 -4.36
C VAL A 97 -6.94 -30.98 -5.11
N LEU A 98 -7.10 -30.84 -6.42
CA LEU A 98 -6.23 -29.98 -7.20
C LEU A 98 -6.65 -28.52 -7.05
N ALA A 99 -5.75 -27.68 -6.54
CA ALA A 99 -5.98 -26.26 -6.35
C ALA A 99 -4.88 -25.42 -7.01
N TRP A 100 -5.30 -24.32 -7.64
CA TRP A 100 -4.37 -23.33 -8.18
C TRP A 100 -3.81 -22.49 -7.04
N ARG A 101 -2.49 -22.53 -6.87
CA ARG A 101 -1.79 -21.73 -5.87
C ARG A 101 -0.70 -20.91 -6.51
N ARG A 102 -0.47 -19.70 -5.98
CA ARG A 102 0.65 -18.85 -6.38
C ARG A 102 1.96 -19.62 -6.24
N ALA A 103 2.64 -19.82 -7.34
CA ALA A 103 3.94 -20.47 -7.41
C ALA A 103 5.07 -19.43 -7.38
N TRP A 104 4.98 -18.40 -8.23
CA TRP A 104 6.00 -17.35 -8.34
C TRP A 104 5.43 -16.08 -8.98
N LEU A 105 6.23 -15.01 -9.05
CA LEU A 105 5.86 -13.72 -9.63
C LEU A 105 6.78 -13.41 -10.82
N ALA A 106 6.21 -13.25 -12.01
CA ALA A 106 6.93 -12.69 -13.14
C ALA A 106 6.92 -11.17 -13.03
N ARG A 107 8.06 -10.52 -13.24
CA ARG A 107 8.22 -9.07 -13.03
C ARG A 107 9.01 -8.43 -14.16
N ASN A 108 8.49 -7.32 -14.68
CA ASN A 108 9.25 -6.34 -15.44
C ASN A 108 9.25 -5.02 -14.67
N ALA A 109 10.35 -4.28 -14.70
CA ALA A 109 10.44 -2.97 -14.07
C ALA A 109 11.30 -2.04 -14.92
N GLY A 110 11.09 -0.73 -14.75
CA GLY A 110 11.83 0.26 -15.51
C GLY A 110 11.59 1.69 -15.01
N GLY A 111 12.30 2.61 -15.64
CA GLY A 111 12.19 4.05 -15.40
C GLY A 111 11.36 4.76 -16.48
N PRO A 112 11.32 6.10 -16.48
CA PRO A 112 10.56 6.89 -17.43
C PRO A 112 11.03 6.72 -18.89
N GLU A 113 12.29 6.33 -19.10
CA GLU A 113 12.88 6.10 -20.43
C GLU A 113 12.40 4.79 -21.09
N THR A 114 11.71 3.93 -20.34
CA THR A 114 11.28 2.61 -20.79
C THR A 114 9.77 2.51 -20.79
N THR A 115 9.21 1.88 -21.82
CA THR A 115 7.76 1.65 -21.90
C THR A 115 7.36 0.53 -20.95
N PRO A 116 6.36 0.72 -20.07
CA PRO A 116 5.86 -0.35 -19.22
C PRO A 116 5.29 -1.50 -20.05
N ASP A 117 5.88 -2.69 -19.93
CA ASP A 117 5.42 -3.92 -20.61
C ASP A 117 5.20 -5.04 -19.60
N TRP A 118 4.18 -5.87 -19.87
CA TRP A 118 3.87 -7.03 -19.06
C TRP A 118 4.87 -8.16 -19.34
N PRO A 119 5.39 -8.84 -18.30
CA PRO A 119 6.29 -9.97 -18.51
C PRO A 119 5.58 -11.10 -19.25
N ARG A 120 6.32 -11.83 -20.10
CA ARG A 120 5.85 -12.99 -20.87
C ARG A 120 6.59 -14.24 -20.43
N PRO A 121 6.33 -14.73 -19.21
CA PRO A 121 7.05 -15.87 -18.68
C PRO A 121 6.73 -17.16 -19.46
N PRO A 122 7.70 -18.07 -19.65
CA PRO A 122 7.40 -19.40 -20.11
C PRO A 122 6.57 -20.13 -19.04
N LEU A 123 5.49 -20.79 -19.46
CA LEU A 123 4.60 -21.55 -18.58
C LEU A 123 4.84 -23.05 -18.78
N ARG A 124 4.80 -23.80 -17.68
CA ARG A 124 4.74 -25.26 -17.74
C ARG A 124 3.33 -25.70 -18.03
N ILE A 125 3.09 -26.29 -19.19
CA ILE A 125 1.76 -26.81 -19.56
C ILE A 125 1.75 -28.33 -19.32
N THR A 126 0.74 -28.81 -18.61
CA THR A 126 0.48 -30.24 -18.36
C THR A 126 -0.88 -30.64 -18.92
N ALA A 127 -1.20 -31.93 -18.92
CA ALA A 127 -2.52 -32.38 -19.32
C ALA A 127 -3.61 -31.84 -18.37
N PRO A 128 -4.86 -31.63 -18.86
CA PRO A 128 -5.96 -31.21 -17.99
C PRO A 128 -6.17 -32.20 -16.83
N GLY A 129 -6.26 -31.66 -15.61
CA GLY A 129 -6.42 -32.49 -14.40
C GLY A 129 -5.12 -33.09 -13.87
N GLU A 130 -3.96 -32.78 -14.46
CA GLU A 130 -2.65 -33.20 -13.95
C GLU A 130 -2.00 -32.09 -13.12
N ALA A 131 -1.50 -32.44 -11.94
CA ALA A 131 -0.76 -31.51 -11.10
C ALA A 131 0.51 -31.00 -11.79
N GLY A 132 0.95 -29.80 -11.43
CA GLY A 132 2.21 -29.22 -11.91
C GLY A 132 2.05 -28.22 -13.06
N GLY A 133 0.91 -28.21 -13.75
CA GLY A 133 0.58 -27.20 -14.75
C GLY A 133 0.59 -25.79 -14.16
N GLU A 134 1.03 -24.82 -14.95
CA GLU A 134 1.12 -23.41 -14.61
C GLU A 134 0.17 -22.57 -15.47
N ARG A 135 -0.36 -21.51 -14.88
CA ARG A 135 -1.19 -20.53 -15.59
C ARG A 135 -0.91 -19.12 -15.10
N LEU A 136 -1.29 -18.14 -15.94
CA LEU A 136 -1.31 -16.74 -15.54
C LEU A 136 -2.44 -16.52 -14.54
N GLY A 137 -2.11 -15.92 -13.40
CA GLY A 137 -3.03 -15.47 -12.37
C GLY A 137 -3.23 -13.96 -12.42
N LYS A 138 -3.29 -13.33 -11.25
CA LYS A 138 -3.57 -11.89 -11.11
C LYS A 138 -2.44 -11.03 -11.68
N ARG A 139 -2.81 -9.93 -12.34
CA ARG A 139 -1.88 -8.90 -12.82
C ARG A 139 -1.92 -7.68 -11.91
N ARG A 140 -0.76 -7.06 -11.65
CA ARG A 140 -0.63 -5.83 -10.85
C ARG A 140 0.36 -4.88 -11.51
N ALA A 141 -0.04 -3.62 -11.63
CA ALA A 141 0.79 -2.55 -12.15
C ALA A 141 1.09 -1.56 -11.02
N PHE A 142 2.35 -1.26 -10.83
CA PHE A 142 2.84 -0.31 -9.84
C PHE A 142 3.52 0.83 -10.58
N TYR A 143 3.09 2.06 -10.27
CA TYR A 143 3.70 3.29 -10.76
C TYR A 143 4.08 4.09 -9.53
N GLU A 144 5.39 4.20 -9.31
CA GLU A 144 5.96 4.74 -8.09
C GLU A 144 6.79 5.98 -8.43
N ILE A 145 6.77 6.95 -7.53
CA ILE A 145 7.65 8.12 -7.57
C ILE A 145 8.39 8.21 -6.26
N GLU A 146 9.64 8.68 -6.33
CA GLU A 146 10.45 8.99 -5.17
C GLU A 146 10.51 10.50 -4.99
N LEU A 147 10.14 10.94 -3.79
CA LEU A 147 10.15 12.33 -3.37
C LEU A 147 11.21 12.50 -2.30
N ARG A 148 12.03 13.55 -2.41
CA ARG A 148 13.05 13.88 -1.39
C ARG A 148 12.94 15.31 -0.92
N ASP A 149 13.16 15.54 0.36
CA ASP A 149 13.30 16.90 0.90
C ASP A 149 14.78 17.34 0.96
N ARG A 150 15.02 18.57 1.42
CA ARG A 150 16.38 19.13 1.59
C ARG A 150 17.18 18.45 2.71
N ALA A 151 16.51 17.78 3.64
CA ALA A 151 17.14 17.00 4.70
C ALA A 151 17.42 15.55 4.24
N ASN A 152 17.18 15.24 2.96
CA ASN A 152 17.38 13.94 2.33
C ASN A 152 16.46 12.82 2.88
N HIS A 153 15.34 13.18 3.51
CA HIS A 153 14.27 12.23 3.76
C HIS A 153 13.65 11.83 2.42
N ALA A 154 13.38 10.53 2.25
CA ALA A 154 12.82 9.99 1.03
C ALA A 154 11.46 9.32 1.29
N TRP A 155 10.50 9.58 0.41
CA TRP A 155 9.19 8.95 0.41
C TRP A 155 8.90 8.35 -0.95
N THR A 156 8.35 7.13 -0.94
CA THR A 156 7.87 6.46 -2.16
C THR A 156 6.36 6.54 -2.21
N CYS A 157 5.84 7.15 -3.27
CA CYS A 157 4.41 7.33 -3.47
C CYS A 157 3.95 6.50 -4.67
N SER A 158 2.92 5.66 -4.47
CA SER A 158 2.21 5.03 -5.59
C SER A 158 1.24 6.04 -6.19
N VAL A 159 1.27 6.18 -7.51
CA VAL A 159 0.43 7.09 -8.27
C VAL A 159 -0.29 6.35 -9.40
N ASP A 160 -1.32 6.97 -9.97
CA ASP A 160 -1.97 6.43 -11.16
C ASP A 160 -1.08 6.59 -12.41
N PRO A 161 -1.26 5.75 -13.45
CA PRO A 161 -0.43 5.77 -14.65
C PRO A 161 -0.47 7.10 -15.41
N THR A 162 -1.61 7.81 -15.39
CA THR A 162 -1.76 9.08 -16.11
C THR A 162 -0.96 10.17 -15.43
N ARG A 163 -1.08 10.29 -14.11
CA ARG A 163 -0.26 11.20 -13.29
C ARG A 163 1.23 10.85 -13.39
N TRP A 164 1.59 9.58 -13.30
CA TRP A 164 2.99 9.15 -13.40
C TRP A 164 3.67 9.60 -14.71
N LYS A 165 2.95 9.50 -15.83
CA LYS A 165 3.42 9.96 -17.15
C LYS A 165 3.61 11.48 -17.22
N ALA A 166 2.70 12.23 -16.60
CA ALA A 166 2.73 13.70 -16.59
C ALA A 166 3.85 14.29 -15.71
N LEU A 167 4.22 13.57 -14.64
CA LEU A 167 5.28 13.98 -13.72
C LEU A 167 6.65 13.99 -14.41
N ARG A 168 7.59 14.79 -13.91
CA ARG A 168 8.98 14.82 -14.36
C ARG A 168 9.91 14.94 -13.16
N THR A 169 11.10 14.37 -13.26
CA THR A 169 12.16 14.58 -12.27
C THR A 169 12.47 16.07 -12.18
N GLY A 170 12.72 16.56 -10.96
CA GLY A 170 12.92 17.98 -10.66
C GLY A 170 11.64 18.77 -10.34
N MET A 171 10.45 18.19 -10.56
CA MET A 171 9.20 18.83 -10.13
C MET A 171 9.13 18.92 -8.60
N ARG A 172 8.63 20.05 -8.10
CA ARG A 172 8.49 20.32 -6.67
C ARG A 172 7.04 20.23 -6.22
N PHE A 173 6.87 19.67 -5.03
CA PHE A 173 5.57 19.47 -4.42
C PHE A 173 5.60 19.86 -2.96
N ARG A 174 4.41 20.09 -2.41
CA ARG A 174 4.18 19.99 -0.98
C ARG A 174 3.43 18.72 -0.66
N ILE A 175 3.90 18.03 0.36
CA ILE A 175 3.29 16.79 0.84
C ILE A 175 3.01 16.88 2.34
N PRO A 176 1.76 16.70 2.79
CA PRO A 176 1.46 16.61 4.21
C PRO A 176 2.18 15.40 4.82
N VAL A 177 2.87 15.62 5.93
CA VAL A 177 3.57 14.56 6.67
C VAL A 177 3.05 14.59 8.10
N ASN A 178 2.71 13.41 8.63
CA ASN A 178 2.24 13.30 10.01
C ASN A 178 3.42 13.37 11.00
N ARG A 179 3.13 13.36 12.30
CA ARG A 179 4.16 13.40 13.37
C ARG A 179 5.14 12.22 13.38
N TRP A 180 4.85 11.16 12.63
CA TRP A 180 5.68 9.96 12.51
C TRP A 180 6.42 9.89 11.17
N SER A 181 6.53 11.02 10.45
CA SER A 181 7.20 11.10 9.15
C SER A 181 6.55 10.26 8.04
N THR A 182 5.29 9.85 8.21
CA THR A 182 4.51 9.21 7.14
C THR A 182 3.91 10.28 6.25
N ALA A 183 4.23 10.21 4.96
CA ALA A 183 3.74 11.15 3.95
C ALA A 183 2.36 10.74 3.41
N ASP A 184 1.45 11.71 3.30
CA ASP A 184 0.16 11.56 2.65
C ASP A 184 0.26 11.91 1.17
N CYS A 185 0.71 10.93 0.38
CA CYS A 185 0.92 11.06 -1.07
C CYS A 185 -0.37 11.45 -1.83
N ALA A 186 -1.54 11.06 -1.32
CA ALA A 186 -2.81 11.36 -1.98
C ALA A 186 -3.11 12.87 -1.97
N ARG A 187 -2.63 13.58 -0.94
CA ARG A 187 -2.80 15.02 -0.76
C ARG A 187 -1.63 15.86 -1.29
N MET A 188 -0.73 15.26 -2.06
CA MET A 188 0.40 15.98 -2.68
C MET A 188 -0.08 16.96 -3.76
N TYR A 189 0.38 18.21 -3.71
CA TYR A 189 0.06 19.26 -4.69
C TYR A 189 1.31 19.99 -5.20
N PRO A 190 1.30 20.50 -6.46
CA PRO A 190 2.42 21.25 -7.03
C PRO A 190 2.77 22.50 -6.21
N SER A 191 4.05 22.87 -6.19
CA SER A 191 4.53 24.09 -5.52
C SER A 191 5.54 24.82 -6.39
N ASP A 192 5.23 26.07 -6.76
CA ASP A 192 6.06 26.92 -7.63
C ASP A 192 7.13 27.74 -6.88
N ILE A 193 7.51 27.31 -5.67
CA ILE A 193 8.43 28.02 -4.76
C ILE A 193 9.85 27.44 -4.87
#